data_AF-A0A259IV74-F1
#
_entry.id   AF-A0A259IV74-F1
#
_cell.length_a   1.000
_cell.length_b   1.000
_cell.length_c   1.000
_cell.angle_alpha   90.00
_cell.angle_beta   90.00
_cell.angle_gamma   90.00
#
_symmetry.space_group_name_H-M   'P 1'
#
loop_
_entity.id
_entity.type
_entity.pdbx_description
1 polymer ?
#
loop_
_entity_poly.entity_id
_entity_poly.type
_entity_poly.pdbx_seq_one_letter_code
_entity_poly.pdbx_strand_id
1 'polypeptide(L)' 'MNFEIYTERARGFVQSAQSLALREGNQQFVPEHLLKVLMDDPEGLCSGLIQRA' A
#
# COMPACT_ATOMS: atom_id res chain seq x y z
N MET A 1 -1.30 11.59 10.10
CA MET A 1 0.02 11.17 9.59
C MET A 1 0.55 12.29 8.70
N ASN A 2 1.85 12.60 8.72
CA ASN A 2 2.41 13.64 7.86
C ASN A 2 2.87 13.00 6.54
N PHE A 3 1.99 12.92 5.55
CA PHE A 3 2.28 12.22 4.27
C PHE A 3 3.21 13.01 3.34
N GLU A 4 3.38 14.32 3.57
CA GLU A 4 4.22 15.18 2.72
C GLU A 4 5.70 14.82 2.79
N ILE A 5 6.14 14.14 3.87
CA ILE A 5 7.53 13.69 4.01
C ILE A 5 7.87 12.47 3.15
N TYR A 6 6.86 11.78 2.62
CA TYR A 6 7.07 10.57 1.84
C TYR A 6 7.39 10.88 0.37
N THR A 7 7.89 9.88 -0.34
CA THR A 7 8.01 9.98 -1.79
C THR A 7 6.63 10.02 -2.44
N GLU A 8 6.54 10.55 -3.65
CA GLU A 8 5.31 10.55 -4.43
C GLU A 8 4.74 9.14 -4.61
N ARG A 9 5.61 8.16 -4.93
CA ARG A 9 5.23 6.75 -5.05
C ARG A 9 4.65 6.19 -3.75
N ALA A 10 5.28 6.47 -2.61
CA ALA A 10 4.80 6.00 -1.31
C ALA A 10 3.44 6.61 -0.94
N ARG A 11 3.22 7.90 -1.24
CA ARG A 11 1.89 8.52 -1.09
C ARG A 11 0.85 7.84 -1.98
N GLY A 12 1.20 7.50 -3.22
CA GLY A 12 0.34 6.75 -4.13
C GLY A 12 -0.13 5.41 -3.54
N PHE A 13 0.78 4.62 -2.97
CA PHE A 13 0.42 3.36 -2.32
C PHE A 13 -0.53 3.53 -1.14
N VAL A 14 -0.30 4.53 -0.29
CA VAL A 14 -1.21 4.81 0.84
C VAL A 14 -2.61 5.16 0.33
N GLN A 15 -2.73 6.01 -0.70
CA GLN A 15 -4.01 6.38 -1.27
C GLN A 15 -4.73 5.16 -1.86
N SER A 16 -4.04 4.34 -2.65
CA SER A 16 -4.58 3.10 -3.20
C SER A 16 -5.05 2.13 -2.10
N ALA A 17 -4.31 2.04 -0.99
CA ALA A 17 -4.66 1.18 0.13
C ALA A 17 -5.89 1.70 0.92
N GLN A 18 -6.05 3.02 1.04
CA GLN A 18 -7.27 3.62 1.59
C GLN A 18 -8.48 3.37 0.70
N SER A 19 -8.33 3.52 -0.62
CA SER A 19 -9.39 3.18 -1.59
C SER A 19 -9.76 1.69 -1.53
N LEU A 20 -8.78 0.81 -1.37
CA LEU A 20 -9.01 -0.62 -1.17
C LEU A 20 -9.84 -0.87 0.09
N ALA A 21 -9.47 -0.30 1.23
CA ALA A 21 -10.24 -0.46 2.47
C ALA A 21 -11.70 -0.04 2.32
N LEU A 22 -11.95 1.10 1.68
CA LEU A 22 -13.31 1.59 1.42
C LEU A 22 -14.09 0.68 0.47
N ARG A 23 -13.45 0.20 -0.61
CA ARG A 23 -14.08 -0.68 -1.60
C ARG A 23 -14.50 -2.02 -0.99
N GLU A 24 -13.69 -2.56 -0.09
CA GLU A 24 -13.97 -3.83 0.60
C GLU A 24 -14.89 -3.65 1.84
N GLY A 25 -15.39 -2.44 2.10
CA GLY A 25 -16.30 -2.16 3.22
C GLY A 25 -15.64 -2.17 4.60
N ASN A 26 -14.31 -2.06 4.65
CA ASN A 26 -13.56 -2.03 5.90
C ASN A 26 -13.64 -0.64 6.53
N GLN A 27 -14.23 -0.56 7.73
CA GLN A 27 -14.39 0.71 8.47
C GLN A 27 -13.04 1.29 8.95
N GLN A 28 -12.02 0.44 9.07
CA GLN A 28 -10.70 0.83 9.54
C GLN A 28 -9.65 0.62 8.47
N PHE A 29 -8.83 1.64 8.26
CA PHE A 29 -7.62 1.52 7.48
C PHE A 29 -6.48 0.93 8.33
N VAL A 30 -6.17 -0.34 8.09
CA VAL A 30 -5.12 -1.11 8.79
C VAL A 30 -3.97 -1.52 7.86
N PRO A 31 -2.77 -1.85 8.38
CA PRO A 31 -1.57 -2.16 7.58
C PRO A 31 -1.73 -3.26 6.52
N GLU A 32 -2.65 -4.20 6.72
CA GLU A 32 -2.96 -5.29 5.80
C GLU A 32 -3.40 -4.77 4.42
N HIS A 33 -4.11 -3.64 4.37
CA HIS A 33 -4.49 -3.00 3.10
C HIS A 33 -3.27 -2.49 2.34
N LEU A 34 -2.32 -1.89 3.07
CA LEU A 34 -1.09 -1.39 2.48
C LEU A 34 -0.24 -2.55 1.96
N LEU A 35 -0.12 -3.62 2.74
CA LEU A 35 0.56 -4.85 2.31
C LEU A 35 -0.09 -5.42 1.04
N LYS A 36 -1.42 -5.52 1.00
CA LYS A 36 -2.14 -6.04 -0.18
C LYS A 36 -1.82 -5.24 -1.43
N VAL A 37 -1.90 -3.91 -1.37
CA VAL A 37 -1.58 -3.04 -2.52
C VAL A 37 -0.10 -3.15 -2.92
N LEU A 38 0.83 -3.22 -1.96
CA LEU A 38 2.25 -3.38 -2.26
C LEU A 38 2.57 -4.74 -2.92
N MET A 39 1.84 -5.79 -2.56
CA MET A 39 1.97 -7.12 -3.17
C MET A 39 1.32 -7.20 -4.55
N ASP A 40 0.26 -6.43 -4.78
CA ASP A 40 -0.44 -6.32 -6.06
C ASP A 40 0.23 -5.33 -7.05
N ASP A 41 1.29 -4.62 -6.62
CA ASP A 41 2.03 -3.69 -7.45
C ASP A 41 2.63 -4.42 -8.67
N PRO A 42 2.25 -4.07 -9.91
CA PRO A 42 2.76 -4.72 -11.11
C PRO A 42 4.27 -4.52 -11.31
N GLU A 43 4.86 -3.48 -10.69
CA GLU A 43 6.32 -3.31 -10.71
C GLU A 43 7.06 -4.32 -9.81
N GLY A 44 6.34 -5.04 -8.93
CA GLY A 44 6.87 -6.18 -8.19
C GLY A 44 7.97 -5.85 -7.18
N LEU A 45 8.10 -4.59 -6.74
CA LEU A 45 9.18 -4.17 -5.84
C LEU A 45 9.15 -4.93 -4.51
N CYS A 46 8.00 -4.94 -3.83
CA CYS A 46 7.87 -5.59 -2.51
C CYS A 46 7.98 -7.11 -2.60
N SER A 47 7.34 -7.74 -3.59
CA SER A 47 7.42 -9.19 -3.79
C SER A 47 8.86 -9.62 -4.11
N GLY A 48 9.58 -8.86 -4.93
CA GLY A 48 11.00 -9.11 -5.23
C GLY A 48 11.93 -8.95 -4.03
N LEU A 49 11.66 -8.00 -3.13
CA LEU A 49 12.42 -7.85 -1.88
C LEU A 49 12.18 -9.04 -0.94
N ILE A 50 10.93 -9.48 -0.78
CA ILE A 50 10.59 -10.64 0.08
C ILE A 50 11.26 -11.92 -0.45
N GLN A 51 11.26 -12.13 -1.76
CA GLN A 51 11.89 -13.32 -2.36
C GLN A 51 13.41 -13.38 -2.20
N ARG A 52 14.07 -12.24 -1.96
CA ARG A 52 15.53 -12.13 -1.85
C ARG A 52 16.05 -12.04 -0.41
N ALA A 53 15.16 -11.93 0.57
CA ALA A 53 15.50 -11.91 1.99
C ALA A 53 15.78 -13.32 2.52
#